data_AF-A0A7S4D5N5-F1
#
_entry.id   AF-A0A7S4D5N5-F1
#
_cell.length_a   1.000
_cell.length_b   1.000
_cell.length_c   1.000
_cell.angle_alpha   90.00
_cell.angle_beta   90.00
_cell.angle_gamma   90.00
#
_symmetry.space_group_name_H-M   'P 1'
#
loop_
_entity.id
_entity.type
_entity.pdbx_description
1 polymer ?
#
loop_
_entity_poly.entity_id
_entity_poly.type
_entity_poly.pdbx_seq_one_letter_code
_entity_poly.pdbx_strand_id
1 'polypeptide(L)'
;MAVYFSGLLIASRSEALKKIFPAPELRHQVDFSVRASANHGTQPKKPQDLGSKAGHAVALICVGYFLTKLSNFLAKMIPFPGASTGTLCLATLALLSIASVVSPEQKWRPVAKPLARQLLNIFFAAIGASARFSDIMGIGTPILGLTSIALLVHSFAIGSLTFIVNKLLKTEISLAELLVASNANIGGPSTAAAFAGGLPSPSGGHSGGGGDEQGGLVGPATAAGSIGYAIATSLGVAFASIMRKILSIE
;
A
#
# COMPACT_ATOMS: atom_id res chain seq x y z
N MET A 1 -9.12 9.70 -8.48
CA MET A 1 -8.14 9.37 -7.42
C MET A 1 -7.84 10.53 -6.48
N ALA A 2 -7.50 11.75 -6.95
CA ALA A 2 -7.25 12.88 -6.04
C ALA A 2 -8.42 13.17 -5.08
N VAL A 3 -9.66 13.19 -5.59
CA VAL A 3 -10.88 13.36 -4.77
C VAL A 3 -11.02 12.24 -3.72
N TYR A 4 -10.73 11.00 -4.09
CA TYR A 4 -10.74 9.84 -3.18
C TYR A 4 -9.68 9.98 -2.07
N PHE A 5 -8.44 10.34 -2.42
CA PHE A 5 -7.37 10.58 -1.44
C PHE A 5 -7.68 11.73 -0.50
N SER A 6 -8.21 12.83 -1.02
CA SER A 6 -8.69 13.95 -0.20
C SER A 6 -9.79 13.48 0.75
N GLY A 7 -10.74 12.68 0.27
CA GLY A 7 -11.78 12.06 1.09
C GLY A 7 -11.21 11.19 2.22
N LEU A 8 -10.26 10.29 1.92
CA LEU A 8 -9.60 9.45 2.92
C LEU A 8 -8.82 10.28 3.95
N LEU A 9 -8.11 11.33 3.51
CA LEU A 9 -7.37 12.21 4.41
C LEU A 9 -8.30 13.01 5.33
N ILE A 10 -9.40 13.54 4.79
CA ILE A 10 -10.44 14.22 5.58
C ILE A 10 -11.05 13.23 6.58
N ALA A 11 -11.39 12.02 6.14
CA ALA A 11 -11.94 10.98 7.00
C ALA A 11 -10.96 10.61 8.13
N SER A 12 -9.67 10.44 7.83
CA SER A 12 -8.63 10.11 8.83
C SER A 12 -8.48 11.18 9.92
N ARG A 13 -8.86 12.42 9.63
CA ARG A 13 -8.81 13.56 10.54
C ARG A 13 -10.13 13.84 11.25
N SER A 14 -11.19 13.10 10.95
CA SER A 14 -12.51 13.33 11.52
C SER A 14 -12.63 12.73 12.92
N GLU A 15 -12.83 13.60 13.92
CA GLU A 15 -13.04 13.19 15.32
C GLU A 15 -14.35 12.40 15.51
N ALA A 16 -15.37 12.66 14.68
CA ALA A 16 -16.62 11.91 14.73
C ALA A 16 -16.41 10.44 14.29
N LEU A 17 -15.61 10.20 13.25
CA LEU A 17 -15.32 8.84 12.78
C LEU A 17 -14.40 8.08 13.75
N LYS A 18 -13.45 8.77 14.38
CA LYS A 18 -12.60 8.16 15.43
C LYS A 18 -13.39 7.70 16.65
N LYS A 19 -14.48 8.39 17.01
CA LYS A 19 -15.40 7.95 18.08
C LYS A 19 -16.18 6.69 17.71
N ILE A 20 -16.50 6.52 16.42
CA ILE A 20 -17.23 5.35 15.90
C ILE A 20 -16.29 4.14 15.75
N PHE A 21 -15.03 4.40 15.41
CA PHE A 21 -13.97 3.40 15.25
C PHE A 21 -12.82 3.70 16.22
N PRO A 22 -13.00 3.42 17.53
CA PRO A 22 -11.95 3.66 18.52
C PRO A 22 -10.70 2.88 18.14
N ALA A 23 -9.54 3.52 18.31
CA ALA A 23 -8.27 2.80 18.23
C ALA A 23 -8.19 1.85 19.44
N PRO A 24 -7.74 0.60 19.26
CA PRO A 24 -7.51 -0.29 20.39
C PRO A 24 -6.55 0.38 21.38
N GLU A 25 -6.93 0.52 22.66
CA GLU A 25 -5.95 0.85 23.69
C GLU A 25 -4.96 -0.32 23.81
N LEU A 26 -3.69 -0.07 23.46
CA LEU A 26 -2.55 -0.94 23.74
C LEU A 26 -2.75 -2.43 23.42
N ARG A 27 -2.56 -2.80 22.14
CA ARG A 27 -2.24 -4.19 21.82
C ARG A 27 -0.77 -4.46 22.14
N HIS A 28 -0.60 -5.04 23.33
CA HIS A 28 0.62 -5.59 23.90
C HIS A 28 1.59 -6.19 22.86
N GLN A 29 2.86 -5.83 23.04
CA GLN A 29 4.06 -6.46 22.52
C GLN A 29 3.87 -7.94 22.17
N VAL A 30 4.00 -8.28 20.88
CA VAL A 30 4.50 -9.61 20.53
C VAL A 30 5.98 -9.57 20.88
N ASP A 31 6.35 -10.35 21.90
CA ASP A 31 7.69 -10.43 22.50
C ASP A 31 8.80 -10.68 21.47
N PHE A 32 9.32 -9.61 20.88
CA PHE A 32 10.69 -9.52 20.36
C PHE A 32 11.60 -8.75 21.33
N SER A 33 11.13 -8.55 22.57
CA SER A 33 11.73 -7.70 23.60
C SER A 33 12.93 -8.32 24.31
N VAL A 34 13.17 -9.63 24.19
CA VAL A 34 14.29 -10.31 24.89
C VAL A 34 15.67 -10.01 24.27
N ARG A 35 15.75 -9.35 23.10
CA ARG A 35 17.05 -8.99 22.48
C ARG A 35 17.33 -7.50 22.34
N ALA A 36 16.33 -6.63 22.56
CA ALA A 36 16.47 -5.19 22.32
C ALA A 36 16.90 -4.38 23.56
N SER A 37 16.81 -4.95 24.78
CA SER A 37 17.03 -4.19 26.02
C SER A 37 18.50 -4.07 26.46
N ALA A 38 19.47 -4.60 25.71
CA ALA A 38 20.88 -4.62 26.15
C ALA A 38 21.80 -3.56 25.51
N ASN A 39 21.31 -2.67 24.62
CA ASN A 39 22.23 -1.79 23.87
C ASN A 39 21.71 -0.37 23.58
N HIS A 40 20.84 0.18 24.43
CA HIS A 40 20.43 1.60 24.31
C HIS A 40 21.37 2.54 25.07
N GLY A 41 22.66 2.47 24.76
CA GLY A 41 23.56 3.62 24.91
C GLY A 41 23.34 4.55 23.71
N THR A 42 23.10 5.83 23.98
CA THR A 42 22.99 6.91 22.99
C THR A 42 24.28 7.02 22.17
N GLN A 43 24.37 6.22 21.11
CA GLN A 43 25.40 6.35 20.09
C GLN A 43 25.13 7.63 19.29
N PRO A 44 26.11 8.54 19.11
CA PRO A 44 25.93 9.73 18.29
C PRO A 44 25.63 9.32 16.85
N LYS A 45 24.55 9.89 16.26
CA LYS A 45 24.19 9.70 14.84
C LYS A 45 25.37 10.14 13.96
N LYS A 46 26.16 9.17 13.50
CA LYS A 46 27.23 9.39 12.53
C LYS A 46 26.60 10.01 11.27
N PRO A 47 27.12 11.13 10.72
CA PRO A 47 26.58 11.70 9.50
C PRO A 47 26.67 10.65 8.40
N GLN A 48 25.51 10.12 7.98
CA GLN A 48 25.46 9.23 6.83
C GLN A 48 25.78 10.06 5.59
N ASP A 49 26.94 9.77 5.02
CA ASP A 49 27.47 10.45 3.84
C ASP A 49 26.49 10.32 2.67
N LEU A 50 26.40 11.37 1.84
CA LEU A 50 25.51 11.46 0.69
C LEU A 50 25.74 10.29 -0.29
N GLY A 51 27.00 9.85 -0.42
CA GLY A 51 27.38 8.66 -1.20
C GLY A 51 26.77 7.36 -0.69
N SER A 52 26.62 7.22 0.64
CA SER A 52 25.95 6.06 1.24
C SER A 52 24.46 6.06 0.88
N LYS A 53 23.77 7.20 0.99
CA LYS A 53 22.33 7.29 0.66
C LYS A 53 22.05 7.01 -0.82
N ALA A 54 22.87 7.54 -1.72
CA ALA A 54 22.77 7.29 -3.15
C ALA A 54 22.98 5.79 -3.47
N GLY A 55 23.98 5.15 -2.85
CA GLY A 55 24.21 3.71 -3.00
C GLY A 55 23.01 2.86 -2.59
N HIS A 56 22.38 3.17 -1.45
CA HIS A 56 21.16 2.47 -1.01
C HIS A 56 19.98 2.69 -1.98
N ALA A 57 19.83 3.90 -2.54
CA ALA A 57 18.77 4.18 -3.50
C ALA A 57 18.95 3.39 -4.81
N VAL A 58 20.16 3.36 -5.36
CA VAL A 58 20.49 2.58 -6.56
C VAL A 58 20.25 1.09 -6.30
N ALA A 59 20.69 0.57 -5.16
CA ALA A 59 20.45 -0.83 -4.78
C ALA A 59 18.95 -1.16 -4.72
N LEU A 60 18.10 -0.30 -4.15
CA LEU A 60 16.65 -0.50 -4.12
C LEU A 60 16.04 -0.54 -5.52
N ILE A 61 16.49 0.34 -6.43
CA ILE A 61 16.05 0.34 -7.83
C ILE A 61 16.49 -0.94 -8.54
N CYS A 62 17.74 -1.38 -8.36
CA CYS A 62 18.26 -2.62 -8.91
C CYS A 62 17.48 -3.84 -8.43
N VAL A 63 17.15 -3.92 -7.13
CA VAL A 63 16.32 -4.98 -6.56
C VAL A 63 14.93 -4.97 -7.19
N GLY A 64 14.30 -3.80 -7.32
CA GLY A 64 13.00 -3.66 -7.99
C GLY A 64 13.04 -4.13 -9.45
N TYR A 65 14.04 -3.70 -10.20
CA TYR A 65 14.25 -4.13 -11.59
C TYR A 65 14.45 -5.64 -11.70
N PHE A 66 15.34 -6.20 -10.86
CA PHE A 66 15.59 -7.64 -10.81
C PHE A 66 14.32 -8.43 -10.52
N LEU A 67 13.54 -8.01 -9.51
CA LEU A 67 12.25 -8.63 -9.18
C LEU A 67 11.31 -8.63 -10.39
N THR A 68 11.14 -7.49 -11.07
CA THR A 68 10.24 -7.45 -12.25
C THR A 68 10.71 -8.36 -13.38
N LYS A 69 12.03 -8.47 -13.63
CA LYS A 69 12.58 -9.38 -14.63
C LYS A 69 12.40 -10.84 -14.24
N LEU A 70 12.67 -11.18 -12.98
CA LEU A 70 12.48 -12.52 -12.45
C LEU A 70 11.01 -12.94 -12.52
N SER A 71 10.08 -12.09 -12.08
CA SER A 71 8.64 -12.36 -12.16
C SER A 71 8.19 -12.56 -13.60
N ASN A 72 8.61 -11.70 -14.53
CA ASN A 72 8.30 -11.88 -15.94
C ASN A 72 8.89 -13.16 -16.54
N PHE A 73 10.07 -13.59 -16.09
CA PHE A 73 10.66 -14.87 -16.50
C PHE A 73 9.84 -16.05 -15.97
N LEU A 74 9.50 -16.06 -14.69
CA LEU A 74 8.66 -17.09 -14.08
C LEU A 74 7.26 -17.15 -14.70
N ALA A 75 6.69 -15.99 -15.01
CA ALA A 75 5.38 -15.89 -15.64
C ALA A 75 5.30 -16.58 -17.00
N LYS A 76 6.40 -16.63 -17.76
CA LYS A 76 6.44 -17.35 -19.04
C LYS A 76 6.34 -18.86 -18.88
N MET A 77 6.66 -19.40 -17.70
CA MET A 77 6.55 -20.83 -17.40
C MET A 77 5.15 -21.24 -16.96
N ILE A 78 4.25 -20.28 -16.69
CA ILE A 78 2.90 -20.54 -16.17
C ILE A 78 1.89 -20.15 -17.27
N PRO A 79 1.15 -21.12 -17.84
CA PRO A 79 0.15 -20.85 -18.89
C PRO A 79 -1.17 -20.34 -18.28
N PHE A 80 -1.10 -19.28 -17.46
CA PHE A 80 -2.25 -18.70 -16.77
C PHE A 80 -2.40 -17.20 -17.08
N PRO A 81 -3.60 -16.72 -17.47
CA PRO A 81 -3.83 -15.31 -17.70
C PRO A 81 -3.57 -14.48 -16.43
N GLY A 82 -2.67 -13.49 -16.52
CA GLY A 82 -2.26 -12.68 -15.38
C GLY A 82 -1.09 -13.24 -14.55
N ALA A 83 -0.40 -14.28 -15.02
CA ALA A 83 0.74 -14.90 -14.33
C ALA A 83 1.88 -13.91 -13.97
N SER A 84 2.12 -12.87 -14.77
CA SER A 84 3.11 -11.83 -14.49
C SER A 84 2.81 -11.06 -13.21
N THR A 85 1.54 -10.71 -12.99
CA THR A 85 1.11 -10.01 -11.77
C THR A 85 1.14 -10.94 -10.56
N GLY A 86 0.72 -12.20 -10.71
CA GLY A 86 0.77 -13.20 -9.65
C GLY A 86 2.20 -13.49 -9.18
N THR A 87 3.11 -13.74 -10.12
CA THR A 87 4.53 -13.97 -9.82
C THR A 87 5.22 -12.75 -9.24
N LEU A 88 4.83 -11.53 -9.63
CA LEU A 88 5.33 -10.29 -9.03
C LEU A 88 4.85 -10.12 -7.58
N CYS A 89 3.59 -10.42 -7.31
CA CYS A 89 3.06 -10.43 -5.94
C CYS A 89 3.84 -11.42 -5.06
N LEU A 90 4.00 -12.67 -5.50
CA LEU A 90 4.74 -13.70 -4.76
C LEU A 90 6.20 -13.29 -4.52
N ALA A 91 6.88 -12.75 -5.53
CA ALA A 91 8.26 -12.28 -5.39
C ALA A 91 8.38 -11.11 -4.40
N THR A 92 7.40 -10.19 -4.41
CA THR A 92 7.35 -9.05 -3.47
C THR A 92 7.09 -9.53 -2.03
N LEU A 93 6.16 -10.48 -1.83
CA LEU A 93 5.89 -11.07 -0.52
C LEU A 93 7.09 -11.86 0.00
N ALA A 94 7.76 -12.64 -0.87
CA ALA A 94 8.98 -13.35 -0.51
C ALA A 94 10.07 -12.38 -0.07
N LEU A 95 10.29 -11.27 -0.81
CA LEU A 95 11.23 -10.25 -0.41
C LEU A 95 10.84 -9.61 0.94
N LEU A 96 9.56 -9.34 1.17
CA LEU A 96 9.09 -8.78 2.44
C LEU A 96 9.38 -9.74 3.62
N SER A 97 9.12 -11.03 3.43
CA SER A 97 9.40 -12.08 4.43
C SER A 97 10.90 -12.29 4.68
N ILE A 98 11.73 -12.20 3.64
CA ILE A 98 13.19 -12.30 3.80
C ILE A 98 13.73 -11.04 4.49
N ALA A 99 13.26 -9.86 4.07
CA ALA A 99 13.71 -8.59 4.62
C ALA A 99 13.34 -8.42 6.11
N SER A 100 12.19 -8.95 6.54
CA SER A 100 11.79 -8.92 7.95
C SER A 100 12.69 -9.77 8.85
N VAL A 101 13.29 -10.83 8.31
CA VAL A 101 14.20 -11.73 9.06
C VAL A 101 15.65 -11.24 9.00
N VAL A 102 16.13 -10.80 7.83
CA VAL A 102 17.57 -10.56 7.57
C VAL A 102 18.05 -9.19 8.07
N SER A 103 17.21 -8.16 8.07
CA SER A 103 17.63 -6.82 8.49
C SER A 103 16.56 -6.12 9.33
N PRO A 104 16.40 -6.55 10.61
CA PRO A 104 15.40 -5.96 11.51
C PRO A 104 15.61 -4.46 11.71
N GLU A 105 16.87 -4.01 11.74
CA GLU A 105 17.23 -2.60 11.89
C GLU A 105 16.93 -1.73 10.65
N GLN A 106 16.52 -2.34 9.52
CA GLN A 106 16.16 -1.73 8.24
C GLN A 106 16.94 -0.43 7.93
N LYS A 107 18.26 -0.56 7.77
CA LYS A 107 19.20 0.52 7.42
C LYS A 107 18.79 1.34 6.18
N TRP A 108 17.92 0.77 5.36
CA TRP A 108 17.35 1.31 4.12
C TRP A 108 16.16 2.26 4.34
N ARG A 109 15.49 2.22 5.51
CA ARG A 109 14.30 3.03 5.83
C ARG A 109 14.46 4.53 5.53
N PRO A 110 15.58 5.19 5.90
CA PRO A 110 15.74 6.63 5.67
C PRO A 110 15.73 7.01 4.19
N VAL A 111 16.13 6.09 3.30
CA VAL A 111 16.20 6.31 1.84
C VAL A 111 14.96 5.78 1.13
N ALA A 112 14.40 4.66 1.60
CA ALA A 112 13.27 3.99 0.96
C ALA A 112 12.02 4.86 0.90
N LYS A 113 11.65 5.55 1.99
CA LYS A 113 10.41 6.35 2.05
C LYS A 113 10.45 7.56 1.11
N PRO A 114 11.50 8.42 1.10
CA PRO A 114 11.63 9.47 0.10
C PRO A 114 11.63 8.91 -1.33
N LEU A 115 12.46 7.89 -1.60
CA LEU A 115 12.61 7.31 -2.93
C LEU A 115 11.28 6.80 -3.48
N ALA A 116 10.51 6.04 -2.68
CA ALA A 116 9.19 5.55 -3.07
C ALA A 116 8.23 6.69 -3.44
N ARG A 117 8.26 7.80 -2.68
CA ARG A 117 7.45 8.99 -2.98
C ARG A 117 7.85 9.63 -4.31
N GLN A 118 9.16 9.77 -4.57
CA GLN A 118 9.63 10.35 -5.83
C GLN A 118 9.28 9.46 -7.03
N LEU A 119 9.45 8.15 -6.90
CA LEU A 119 9.07 7.19 -7.95
C LEU A 119 7.55 7.22 -8.22
N LEU A 120 6.72 7.31 -7.19
CA LEU A 120 5.27 7.48 -7.34
C LEU A 120 4.90 8.80 -8.03
N ASN A 121 5.57 9.90 -7.69
CA ASN A 121 5.33 11.19 -8.34
C ASN A 121 5.70 11.14 -9.84
N ILE A 122 6.83 10.54 -10.19
CA ILE A 122 7.25 10.34 -11.58
C ILE A 122 6.24 9.46 -12.32
N PHE A 123 5.78 8.38 -11.68
CA PHE A 123 4.75 7.50 -12.23
C PHE A 123 3.44 8.25 -12.53
N PHE A 124 2.94 9.04 -11.57
CA PHE A 124 1.73 9.83 -11.79
C PHE A 124 1.91 10.94 -12.84
N ALA A 125 3.08 11.59 -12.87
CA ALA A 125 3.41 12.56 -13.90
C ALA A 125 3.42 11.95 -15.30
N ALA A 126 4.01 10.75 -15.45
CA ALA A 126 4.04 10.03 -16.73
C ALA A 126 2.63 9.63 -17.20
N ILE A 127 1.78 9.10 -16.31
CA ILE A 127 0.38 8.80 -16.65
C ILE A 127 -0.38 10.07 -17.03
N GLY A 128 -0.22 11.15 -16.25
CA GLY A 128 -0.87 12.43 -16.54
C GLY A 128 -0.45 13.01 -17.88
N ALA A 129 0.84 12.96 -18.21
CA ALA A 129 1.38 13.45 -19.47
C ALA A 129 0.88 12.65 -20.69
N SER A 130 0.54 11.37 -20.49
CA SER A 130 -0.03 10.52 -21.57
C SER A 130 -1.51 10.78 -21.85
N ALA A 131 -2.20 11.57 -21.02
CA ALA A 131 -3.63 11.81 -21.15
C ALA A 131 -3.94 13.00 -22.10
N ARG A 132 -5.01 12.88 -22.90
CA ARG A 132 -5.50 13.96 -23.76
C ARG A 132 -6.64 14.70 -23.08
N PHE A 133 -6.55 16.03 -23.02
CA PHE A 133 -7.56 16.85 -22.35
C PHE A 133 -8.97 16.73 -22.99
N SER A 134 -9.03 16.57 -24.30
CA SER A 134 -10.29 16.31 -25.04
C SER A 134 -11.01 15.07 -24.51
N ASP A 135 -10.26 14.01 -24.26
CA ASP A 135 -10.80 12.71 -23.86
C ASP A 135 -11.25 12.76 -22.39
N ILE A 136 -10.55 13.54 -21.55
CA ILE A 136 -10.95 13.80 -20.16
C ILE A 136 -12.31 14.50 -20.11
N MET A 137 -12.52 15.53 -20.94
CA MET A 137 -13.78 16.28 -20.90
C MET A 137 -14.95 15.51 -21.52
N GLY A 138 -14.72 14.80 -22.62
CA GLY A 138 -15.76 14.02 -23.29
C GLY A 138 -16.06 12.69 -22.57
N ILE A 139 -15.10 11.78 -22.58
CA ILE A 139 -15.28 10.39 -22.11
C ILE A 139 -15.00 10.30 -20.60
N GLY A 140 -14.05 11.09 -20.10
CA GLY A 140 -13.65 11.08 -18.70
C GLY A 140 -14.77 11.52 -17.76
N THR A 141 -15.66 12.44 -18.17
CA THR A 141 -16.73 12.95 -17.30
C THR A 141 -17.72 11.85 -16.87
N PRO A 142 -18.34 11.07 -17.79
CA PRO A 142 -19.15 9.91 -17.41
C PRO A 142 -18.39 8.87 -16.57
N ILE A 143 -17.14 8.58 -16.92
CA ILE A 143 -16.28 7.63 -16.17
C ILE A 143 -16.06 8.12 -14.75
N LEU A 144 -15.78 9.41 -14.55
CA LEU A 144 -15.62 10.03 -13.24
C LEU A 144 -16.90 9.92 -12.41
N GLY A 145 -18.07 10.15 -13.01
CA GLY A 145 -19.36 9.98 -12.35
C GLY A 145 -19.58 8.55 -11.85
N LEU A 146 -19.47 7.57 -12.74
CA LEU A 146 -19.61 6.15 -12.43
C LEU A 146 -18.59 5.68 -11.38
N THR A 147 -17.33 6.07 -11.55
CA THR A 147 -16.27 5.71 -10.60
C THR A 147 -16.52 6.35 -9.23
N SER A 148 -17.03 7.58 -9.18
CA SER A 148 -17.36 8.25 -7.91
C SER A 148 -18.50 7.52 -7.19
N ILE A 149 -19.55 7.10 -7.90
CA ILE A 149 -20.63 6.30 -7.33
C ILE A 149 -20.09 4.96 -6.80
N ALA A 150 -19.28 4.25 -7.59
CA ALA A 150 -18.67 2.99 -7.16
C ALA A 150 -17.80 3.17 -5.89
N LEU A 151 -17.04 4.26 -5.81
CA LEU A 151 -16.24 4.59 -4.63
C LEU A 151 -17.10 4.92 -3.41
N LEU A 152 -18.21 5.64 -3.59
CA LEU A 152 -19.15 5.94 -2.51
C LEU A 152 -19.79 4.66 -1.97
N VAL A 153 -20.28 3.79 -2.85
CA VAL A 153 -20.86 2.49 -2.48
C VAL A 153 -19.82 1.64 -1.76
N HIS A 154 -18.60 1.54 -2.28
CA HIS A 154 -17.52 0.80 -1.64
C HIS A 154 -17.20 1.33 -0.24
N SER A 155 -17.01 2.65 -0.10
CA SER A 155 -16.65 3.29 1.17
C SER A 155 -17.75 3.14 2.21
N PHE A 156 -19.00 3.30 1.79
CA PHE A 156 -20.16 3.09 2.65
C PHE A 156 -20.29 1.62 3.07
N ALA A 157 -20.23 0.69 2.11
CA ALA A 157 -20.37 -0.74 2.38
C ALA A 157 -19.28 -1.25 3.33
N ILE A 158 -18.01 -0.92 3.08
CA ILE A 158 -16.92 -1.37 3.95
C ILE A 158 -17.02 -0.72 5.34
N GLY A 159 -17.33 0.58 5.42
CA GLY A 159 -17.50 1.25 6.70
C GLY A 159 -18.66 0.69 7.53
N SER A 160 -19.83 0.51 6.92
CA SER A 160 -20.99 -0.08 7.58
C SER A 160 -20.74 -1.53 7.99
N LEU A 161 -20.11 -2.34 7.12
CA LEU A 161 -19.80 -3.73 7.44
C LEU A 161 -18.79 -3.83 8.58
N THR A 162 -17.72 -3.02 8.57
CA THR A 162 -16.74 -2.97 9.65
C THR A 162 -17.37 -2.52 10.96
N PHE A 163 -18.28 -1.53 10.93
CA PHE A 163 -19.02 -1.11 12.12
C PHE A 163 -19.88 -2.25 12.69
N ILE A 164 -20.60 -2.97 11.82
CA ILE A 164 -21.40 -4.14 12.20
C ILE A 164 -20.50 -5.22 12.80
N VAL A 165 -19.38 -5.55 12.14
CA VAL A 165 -18.40 -6.54 12.62
C VAL A 165 -17.83 -6.17 13.98
N ASN A 166 -17.40 -4.92 14.17
CA ASN A 166 -16.90 -4.43 15.46
C ASN A 166 -17.96 -4.59 16.56
N LYS A 167 -19.24 -4.32 16.25
CA LYS A 167 -20.34 -4.46 17.21
C LYS A 167 -20.70 -5.92 17.52
N LEU A 168 -20.78 -6.79 16.52
CA LEU A 168 -21.19 -8.19 16.70
C LEU A 168 -20.07 -9.06 17.27
N LEU A 169 -18.85 -8.93 16.73
CA LEU A 169 -17.71 -9.75 17.12
C LEU A 169 -16.89 -9.12 18.25
N LYS A 170 -17.28 -7.94 18.75
CA LYS A 170 -16.55 -7.16 19.76
C LYS A 170 -15.08 -6.95 19.36
N THR A 171 -14.84 -6.77 18.06
CA THR A 171 -13.51 -6.46 17.52
C THR A 171 -13.29 -4.96 17.50
N GLU A 172 -12.02 -4.55 17.55
CA GLU A 172 -11.63 -3.14 17.55
C GLU A 172 -10.85 -2.81 16.27
N ILE A 173 -11.48 -2.94 15.10
CA ILE A 173 -10.86 -2.48 13.85
C ILE A 173 -10.83 -0.95 13.87
N SER A 174 -9.62 -0.39 13.87
CA SER A 174 -9.40 1.05 13.92
C SER A 174 -9.77 1.74 12.60
N LEU A 175 -10.03 3.04 12.67
CA LEU A 175 -10.25 3.86 11.46
C LEU A 175 -9.04 3.82 10.51
N ALA A 176 -7.81 3.77 11.05
CA ALA A 176 -6.60 3.71 10.23
C ALA A 176 -6.53 2.40 9.43
N GLU A 177 -6.81 1.26 10.06
CA GLU A 177 -6.87 -0.05 9.38
C GLU A 177 -7.96 -0.08 8.31
N LEU A 178 -9.16 0.42 8.62
CA LEU A 178 -10.27 0.51 7.67
C LEU A 178 -9.90 1.32 6.42
N LEU A 179 -9.33 2.53 6.61
CA LEU A 179 -8.97 3.42 5.50
C LEU A 179 -7.80 2.84 4.68
N VAL A 180 -6.81 2.23 5.33
CA VAL A 180 -5.69 1.58 4.65
C VAL A 180 -6.16 0.35 3.86
N ALA A 181 -7.04 -0.48 4.42
CA ALA A 181 -7.62 -1.63 3.75
C ALA A 181 -8.48 -1.23 2.56
N SER A 182 -9.33 -0.20 2.71
CA SER A 182 -10.11 0.34 1.59
C SER A 182 -9.19 0.85 0.47
N ASN A 183 -8.13 1.57 0.83
CA ASN A 183 -7.18 2.07 -0.16
C ASN A 183 -6.34 0.95 -0.81
N ALA A 184 -6.04 -0.14 -0.10
CA ALA A 184 -5.39 -1.32 -0.68
C ALA A 184 -6.27 -1.99 -1.74
N ASN A 185 -7.59 -1.98 -1.55
CA ASN A 185 -8.55 -2.53 -2.49
C ASN A 185 -8.78 -1.64 -3.72
N ILE A 186 -8.83 -0.31 -3.53
CA ILE A 186 -9.12 0.64 -4.62
C ILE A 186 -7.84 1.17 -5.30
N GLY A 187 -6.91 1.70 -4.50
CA GLY A 187 -5.68 2.35 -4.98
C GLY A 187 -4.51 1.39 -5.16
N GLY A 188 -4.65 0.13 -4.73
CA GLY A 188 -3.62 -0.90 -4.83
C GLY A 188 -2.50 -0.78 -3.79
N PRO A 189 -1.53 -1.71 -3.83
CA PRO A 189 -0.52 -1.86 -2.76
C PRO A 189 0.35 -0.62 -2.59
N SER A 190 0.84 -0.02 -3.68
CA SER A 190 1.75 1.12 -3.62
C SER A 190 1.10 2.35 -3.00
N THR A 191 -0.15 2.63 -3.36
CA THR A 191 -0.85 3.81 -2.87
C THR A 191 -1.35 3.63 -1.44
N ALA A 192 -1.73 2.40 -1.06
CA ALA A 192 -2.07 2.05 0.31
C ALA A 192 -0.86 2.13 1.26
N ALA A 193 0.29 1.60 0.82
CA ALA A 193 1.55 1.69 1.57
C ALA A 193 1.99 3.16 1.77
N ALA A 194 1.88 3.98 0.72
CA ALA A 194 2.19 5.41 0.79
C ALA A 194 1.23 6.17 1.73
N PHE A 195 -0.07 5.85 1.66
CA PHE A 195 -1.10 6.42 2.53
C PHE A 195 -0.88 6.04 4.00
N ALA A 196 -0.65 4.75 4.28
CA ALA A 196 -0.35 4.25 5.62
C ALA A 196 0.85 4.99 6.24
N GLY A 197 1.94 5.15 5.48
CA GLY A 197 3.12 5.88 5.92
C GLY A 197 2.95 7.40 6.05
N GLY A 198 1.80 7.96 5.64
CA GLY A 198 1.46 9.38 5.66
C GLY A 198 0.32 9.75 6.63
N LEU A 199 -0.31 8.79 7.30
CA LEU A 199 -1.38 9.05 8.26
C LEU A 199 -0.88 9.89 9.45
N PRO A 200 -1.67 10.86 9.97
CA PRO A 200 -1.32 11.63 11.16
C PRO A 200 -1.16 10.74 12.40
N SER A 201 -0.28 11.11 13.33
CA SER A 201 -0.11 10.35 14.56
C SER A 201 -1.25 10.72 15.51
N PRO A 202 -1.90 9.77 16.19
CA PRO A 202 -2.98 10.08 17.13
C PRO A 202 -2.55 11.00 18.28
N SER A 203 -1.25 11.18 18.52
CA SER A 203 -0.72 12.05 19.56
C SER A 203 0.03 13.24 18.96
N GLY A 204 -0.39 14.46 19.31
CA GLY A 204 0.34 15.69 19.02
C GLY A 204 1.71 15.73 19.69
N GLY A 205 2.71 15.14 19.04
CA GLY A 205 4.10 15.14 19.49
C GLY A 205 5.04 15.16 18.29
N HIS A 206 5.72 16.29 18.10
CA HIS A 206 6.97 16.31 17.37
C HIS A 206 8.00 15.52 18.18
N SER A 207 8.40 14.33 17.73
CA SER A 207 9.78 13.84 17.86
C SER A 207 9.95 12.45 17.25
N GLY A 208 11.06 12.28 16.55
CA GLY A 208 11.48 11.01 15.98
C GLY A 208 11.74 9.95 17.04
N GLY A 209 11.33 8.72 16.73
CA GLY A 209 11.66 7.51 17.47
C GLY A 209 10.88 6.38 16.83
N GLY A 210 11.57 5.32 16.40
CA GLY A 210 10.93 4.17 15.76
C GLY A 210 10.02 3.43 16.74
N GLY A 211 8.83 3.07 16.28
CA GLY A 211 7.91 2.19 17.02
C GLY A 211 6.44 2.58 16.85
N ASP A 212 5.76 1.87 15.97
CA ASP A 212 4.55 1.10 16.34
C ASP A 212 3.11 1.60 16.22
N GLU A 213 2.81 2.72 15.56
CA GLU A 213 1.42 2.90 15.03
C GLU A 213 1.36 3.27 13.54
N GLN A 214 2.24 4.15 13.06
CA GLN A 214 2.14 4.68 11.68
C GLN A 214 3.00 3.93 10.65
N GLY A 215 3.96 3.11 11.12
CA GLY A 215 4.79 2.26 10.27
C GLY A 215 4.29 0.81 10.17
N GLY A 216 3.45 0.38 11.12
CA GLY A 216 2.98 -0.99 11.22
C GLY A 216 2.03 -1.39 10.09
N LEU A 217 1.30 -0.45 9.51
CA LEU A 217 0.31 -0.72 8.46
C LEU A 217 0.91 -0.78 7.05
N VAL A 218 2.15 -0.31 6.84
CA VAL A 218 2.78 -0.30 5.50
C VAL A 218 3.00 -1.73 4.97
N GLY A 219 3.51 -2.63 5.82
CA GLY A 219 3.73 -4.04 5.47
C GLY A 219 2.42 -4.76 5.13
N PRO A 220 1.43 -4.78 6.05
CA PRO A 220 0.10 -5.34 5.81
C PRO A 220 -0.60 -4.72 4.58
N ALA A 221 -0.53 -3.40 4.39
CA ALA A 221 -1.10 -2.73 3.22
C ALA A 221 -0.47 -3.21 1.91
N THR A 222 0.87 -3.33 1.90
CA THR A 222 1.61 -3.82 0.74
C THR A 222 1.24 -5.28 0.47
N ALA A 223 1.17 -6.12 1.50
CA ALA A 223 0.87 -7.53 1.35
C ALA A 223 -0.58 -7.77 0.87
N ALA A 224 -1.57 -7.25 1.61
CA ALA A 224 -2.98 -7.40 1.28
C ALA A 224 -3.31 -6.77 -0.08
N GLY A 225 -2.78 -5.57 -0.36
CA GLY A 225 -2.94 -4.90 -1.64
C GLY A 225 -2.33 -5.68 -2.79
N SER A 226 -1.15 -6.28 -2.61
CA SER A 226 -0.49 -7.07 -3.67
C SER A 226 -1.24 -8.36 -3.97
N ILE A 227 -1.74 -9.04 -2.93
CA ILE A 227 -2.55 -10.25 -3.06
C ILE A 227 -3.86 -9.91 -3.79
N GLY A 228 -4.59 -8.90 -3.32
CA GLY A 228 -5.83 -8.45 -3.95
C GLY A 228 -5.63 -8.05 -5.40
N TYR A 229 -4.58 -7.26 -5.69
CA TYR A 229 -4.23 -6.84 -7.04
C TYR A 229 -3.93 -8.02 -7.97
N ALA A 230 -3.16 -9.01 -7.48
CA ALA A 230 -2.84 -10.21 -8.25
C ALA A 230 -4.09 -11.05 -8.58
N ILE A 231 -4.96 -11.27 -7.60
CA ILE A 231 -6.20 -12.04 -7.78
C ILE A 231 -7.13 -11.31 -8.75
N ALA A 232 -7.42 -10.03 -8.49
CA ALA A 232 -8.35 -9.25 -9.29
C ALA A 232 -7.87 -9.11 -10.74
N THR A 233 -6.57 -8.86 -10.94
CA THR A 233 -5.98 -8.78 -12.30
C THR A 233 -6.10 -10.11 -13.02
N SER A 234 -5.77 -11.22 -12.34
CA SER A 234 -5.86 -12.56 -12.93
C SER A 234 -7.29 -12.91 -13.36
N LEU A 235 -8.27 -12.67 -12.49
CA LEU A 235 -9.68 -12.89 -12.78
C LEU A 235 -10.16 -11.98 -13.92
N GLY A 236 -9.77 -10.71 -13.92
CA GLY A 236 -10.13 -9.77 -14.98
C GLY A 236 -9.58 -10.17 -16.35
N VAL A 237 -8.31 -10.57 -16.42
CA VAL A 237 -7.70 -11.03 -17.68
C VAL A 237 -8.32 -12.35 -18.12
N ALA A 238 -8.57 -13.29 -17.20
CA ALA A 238 -9.25 -14.55 -17.52
C ALA A 238 -10.65 -14.29 -18.09
N PHE A 239 -11.45 -13.45 -17.43
CA PHE A 239 -12.78 -13.06 -17.90
C PHE A 239 -12.73 -12.40 -19.29
N ALA A 240 -11.83 -11.44 -19.49
CA ALA A 240 -11.64 -10.79 -20.79
C ALA A 240 -11.20 -11.76 -21.89
N SER A 241 -10.42 -12.79 -21.53
CA SER A 241 -9.97 -13.82 -22.48
C SER A 241 -11.12 -14.74 -22.88
N ILE A 242 -11.98 -15.11 -21.93
CA ILE A 242 -13.19 -15.91 -22.19
C ILE A 242 -14.17 -15.12 -23.05
N MET A 243 -14.43 -13.85 -22.70
CA MET A 243 -15.34 -12.99 -23.46
C MET A 243 -14.90 -12.79 -24.91
N ARG A 244 -13.60 -12.57 -25.14
CA ARG A 244 -13.07 -12.48 -26.51
C ARG A 244 -13.29 -13.75 -27.33
N LYS A 245 -13.06 -14.93 -26.73
CA LYS A 245 -13.33 -16.22 -27.37
C LYS A 245 -14.82 -16.42 -27.68
N ILE A 246 -15.71 -16.06 -26.76
CA ILE A 246 -17.16 -16.21 -26.95
C ILE A 246 -17.69 -15.26 -28.04
N LEU A 247 -17.20 -14.03 -28.08
CA LEU A 247 -17.68 -13.01 -29.01
C LEU A 247 -17.08 -13.13 -30.41
N SER A 248 -16.21 -14.12 -30.68
CA SER A 248 -15.52 -14.30 -31.97
C SER A 248 -14.77 -13.06 -32.44
N ILE A 249 -14.37 -12.20 -31.51
CA ILE A 249 -13.46 -11.09 -31.76
C ILE A 249 -12.06 -11.68 -31.62
N GLU A 250 -11.56 -12.31 -32.69
CA GLU A 250 -10.14 -12.66 -32.80
C GLU A 250 -9.27 -11.39 -32.78
#